data_AF-A0A1C5TE78-F1
#
_entry.id   AF-A0A1C5TE78-F1
#
_cell.length_a   1.000
_cell.length_b   1.000
_cell.length_c   1.000
_cell.angle_alpha   90.00
_cell.angle_beta   90.00
_cell.angle_gamma   90.00
#
_symmetry.space_group_name_H-M   'P 1'
#
loop_
_entity.id
_entity.type
_entity.pdbx_description
1 polymer ?
#
loop_
_entity_poly.entity_id
_entity_poly.type
_entity_poly.pdbx_seq_one_letter_code
_entity_poly.pdbx_strand_id
1 'polypeptide(L)'
;MMELGSFTSAIELAATLNILYIAVEFSKSYSYIIIRHIVQIDNFVTRCKEECYAHLDEETLKNIPDNIAGKNTKKLREALSIDISKEKSEIDGMKDFFNQLISKRIKASSICFSCISLYLFLFCILSLFYSGVQNEHIFIDMFWLLFTTLSYIIVLGLSLFDGYIHRWVSLKIILMTLFITSIISGSITYIASFTTNPIQQNFFIYNYLAISVVMTAILPYIHFIIYTIKTYYIVKDLKGTMNSHVDETKKRCLEIENKINNFNSFKSTYEQLEISLPDA
;
A
#
# COMPACT_ATOMS: atom_id res chain seq x y z
N MET A 1 -3.29 31.96 -28.63
CA MET A 1 -4.03 31.07 -27.72
C MET A 1 -3.10 29.91 -27.39
N MET A 2 -3.12 29.35 -26.17
CA MET A 2 -2.25 28.21 -25.88
C MET A 2 -2.85 26.95 -26.51
N GLU A 3 -2.09 26.29 -27.37
CA GLU A 3 -2.55 25.11 -28.12
C GLU A 3 -2.06 23.82 -27.45
N LEU A 4 -2.89 22.78 -27.48
CA LEU A 4 -2.54 21.47 -26.94
C LEU A 4 -1.40 20.82 -27.73
N GLY A 5 -1.25 21.20 -29.01
CA GLY A 5 -0.14 20.79 -29.86
C GLY A 5 1.24 21.09 -29.25
N SER A 6 1.36 22.14 -28.43
CA SER A 6 2.61 22.48 -27.73
C SER A 6 2.98 21.50 -26.60
N PHE A 7 2.05 20.62 -26.20
CA PHE A 7 2.21 19.67 -25.10
C PHE A 7 2.16 18.20 -25.56
N THR A 8 2.08 17.94 -26.87
CA THR A 8 1.99 16.58 -27.43
C THR A 8 3.09 15.65 -26.92
N SER A 9 4.35 16.09 -26.91
CA SER A 9 5.45 15.27 -26.37
C SER A 9 5.30 14.93 -24.89
N ALA A 10 4.74 15.85 -24.08
CA ALA A 10 4.45 15.57 -22.67
C ALA A 10 3.30 14.56 -22.54
N ILE A 11 2.23 14.72 -23.33
CA ILE A 11 1.08 13.82 -23.35
C ILE A 11 1.47 12.41 -23.83
N GLU A 12 2.37 12.29 -24.81
CA GLU A 12 2.92 11.02 -25.28
C GLU A 12 3.76 10.31 -24.22
N LEU A 13 4.61 11.07 -23.51
CA LEU A 13 5.37 10.55 -22.39
C LEU A 13 4.44 10.06 -21.27
N ALA A 14 3.42 10.84 -20.93
CA ALA A 14 2.40 10.47 -19.96
C ALA A 14 1.65 9.19 -20.38
N ALA A 15 1.22 9.08 -21.63
CA ALA A 15 0.57 7.89 -22.16
C ALA A 15 1.48 6.67 -22.00
N THR A 16 2.76 6.81 -22.38
CA THR A 16 3.78 5.76 -22.29
C THR A 16 4.00 5.30 -20.84
N LEU A 17 4.12 6.23 -19.90
CA LEU A 17 4.29 5.91 -18.48
C LEU A 17 3.10 5.13 -17.92
N ASN A 18 1.88 5.57 -18.24
CA ASN A 18 0.65 4.92 -17.77
C ASN A 18 0.50 3.51 -18.33
N ILE A 19 0.72 3.30 -19.63
CA ILE A 19 0.63 1.96 -20.23
C ILE A 19 1.76 1.02 -19.78
N LEU A 20 2.98 1.56 -19.62
CA LEU A 20 4.12 0.79 -19.12
C LEU A 20 3.86 0.31 -17.70
N TYR A 21 3.34 1.18 -16.84
CA TYR A 21 2.98 0.78 -15.48
C TYR A 21 1.98 -0.38 -15.49
N ILE A 22 0.91 -0.26 -16.29
CA ILE A 22 -0.11 -1.32 -16.41
C ILE A 22 0.55 -2.64 -16.82
N ALA A 23 1.35 -2.62 -17.88
CA ALA A 23 2.04 -3.82 -18.38
C ALA A 23 2.95 -4.45 -17.32
N VAL A 24 3.69 -3.63 -16.57
CA VAL A 24 4.61 -4.06 -15.52
C VAL A 24 3.86 -4.60 -14.29
N GLU A 25 2.74 -3.98 -13.92
CA GLU A 25 1.93 -4.44 -12.79
C GLU A 25 1.23 -5.77 -13.10
N PHE A 26 0.65 -5.92 -14.30
CA PHE A 26 0.01 -7.18 -14.73
C PHE A 26 1.00 -8.33 -14.91
N SER A 27 2.24 -8.05 -15.34
CA SER A 27 3.24 -9.10 -15.60
C SER A 27 4.02 -9.51 -14.34
N LYS A 28 4.31 -8.57 -13.42
CA LYS A 28 5.25 -8.82 -12.31
C LYS A 28 4.72 -8.46 -10.92
N SER A 29 3.49 -7.94 -10.78
CA SER A 29 3.02 -7.36 -9.50
C SER A 29 4.06 -6.41 -8.91
N TYR A 30 4.54 -5.47 -9.74
CA TYR A 30 5.69 -4.62 -9.46
C TYR A 30 5.57 -3.84 -8.15
N SER A 31 4.37 -3.36 -7.83
CA SER A 31 4.06 -2.73 -6.54
C SER A 31 4.43 -3.59 -5.35
N TYR A 32 4.19 -4.90 -5.44
CA TYR A 32 4.54 -5.87 -4.39
C TYR A 32 6.06 -6.03 -4.26
N ILE A 33 6.77 -6.12 -5.40
CA ILE A 33 8.23 -6.26 -5.42
C ILE A 33 8.90 -5.03 -4.81
N ILE A 34 8.50 -3.81 -5.21
CA ILE A 34 9.07 -2.57 -4.67
C ILE A 34 8.89 -2.52 -3.16
N ILE A 35 7.66 -2.72 -2.67
CA ILE A 35 7.38 -2.57 -1.24
C ILE A 35 8.11 -3.65 -0.45
N ARG A 36 8.18 -4.89 -0.94
CA ARG A 36 8.97 -5.94 -0.29
C ARG A 36 10.45 -5.54 -0.18
N HIS A 37 11.00 -4.90 -1.22
CA HIS A 37 12.38 -4.42 -1.21
C HIS A 37 12.60 -3.25 -0.24
N ILE A 38 11.66 -2.30 -0.16
CA ILE A 38 11.75 -1.13 0.74
C ILE A 38 11.53 -1.50 2.21
N VAL A 39 10.64 -2.47 2.46
CA VAL A 39 10.30 -2.92 3.82
C VAL A 39 11.38 -3.84 4.39
N GLN A 40 12.12 -4.59 3.54
CA GLN A 40 13.18 -5.51 3.96
C GLN A 40 12.74 -6.49 5.06
N ILE A 41 11.60 -7.17 4.82
CA ILE A 41 10.97 -8.10 5.78
C ILE A 41 11.97 -9.13 6.30
N ASP A 42 12.82 -9.66 5.41
CA ASP A 42 13.82 -10.67 5.77
C ASP A 42 14.78 -10.16 6.85
N ASN A 43 15.26 -8.91 6.75
CA ASN A 43 16.13 -8.31 7.75
C ASN A 43 15.42 -8.12 9.10
N PHE A 44 14.15 -7.70 9.07
CA PHE A 44 13.34 -7.52 10.28
C PHE A 44 13.10 -8.83 11.04
N VAL A 45 12.73 -9.89 10.31
CA VAL A 45 12.47 -11.20 10.91
C VAL A 45 13.76 -11.83 11.44
N THR A 46 14.87 -11.73 10.70
CA THR A 46 16.16 -12.26 11.15
C THR A 46 16.62 -11.58 12.43
N ARG A 47 16.54 -10.24 12.52
CA ARG A 47 16.92 -9.53 13.75
C ARG A 47 16.04 -9.94 14.94
N CYS A 48 14.74 -10.10 14.72
CA CYS A 48 13.82 -10.57 15.76
C CYS A 48 14.17 -12.00 16.21
N LYS A 49 14.47 -12.91 15.27
CA LYS A 49 14.91 -14.28 15.57
C LYS A 49 16.18 -14.29 16.42
N GLU A 50 17.20 -13.56 16.01
CA GLU A 50 18.48 -13.50 16.72
C GLU A 50 18.32 -12.96 18.14
N GLU A 51 17.57 -11.85 18.31
CA GLU A 51 17.33 -11.25 19.61
C GLU A 51 16.48 -12.17 20.51
N CYS A 52 15.40 -12.77 20.02
CA CYS A 52 14.53 -13.63 20.84
C CYS A 52 15.15 -15.00 21.14
N TYR A 53 15.84 -15.63 20.20
CA TYR A 53 16.41 -16.97 20.42
C TYR A 53 17.55 -16.93 21.44
N ALA A 54 18.24 -15.78 21.58
CA ALA A 54 19.20 -15.58 22.66
C ALA A 54 18.57 -15.68 24.07
N HIS A 55 17.27 -15.36 24.20
CA HIS A 55 16.54 -15.39 25.48
C HIS A 55 15.79 -16.73 25.72
N LEU A 56 15.69 -17.59 24.70
CA LEU A 56 14.93 -18.85 24.72
C LEU A 56 15.86 -20.06 24.84
N ASP A 57 16.68 -20.08 25.89
CA ASP A 57 17.68 -21.13 26.12
C ASP A 57 17.06 -22.45 26.63
N GLU A 58 16.82 -23.38 25.70
CA GLU A 58 16.36 -24.74 25.99
C GLU A 58 17.37 -25.58 26.77
N GLU A 59 18.66 -25.28 26.67
CA GLU A 59 19.71 -26.04 27.34
C GLU A 59 19.69 -25.76 28.85
N THR A 60 19.51 -24.49 29.21
CA THR A 60 19.28 -24.08 30.60
C THR A 60 17.99 -24.69 31.18
N LEU A 61 16.93 -24.82 30.38
CA LEU A 61 15.68 -25.46 30.81
C LEU A 61 15.82 -26.98 31.05
N LYS A 62 16.61 -27.67 30.23
CA LYS A 62 16.85 -29.13 30.35
C LYS A 62 17.68 -29.49 31.60
N ASN A 63 18.51 -28.57 32.07
CA ASN A 63 19.37 -28.76 33.25
C ASN A 63 18.66 -28.53 34.60
N ILE A 64 17.36 -28.24 34.57
CA ILE A 64 16.52 -28.17 35.75
C ILE A 64 16.18 -29.60 36.23
N PRO A 65 16.32 -29.94 37.53
CA PRO A 65 15.90 -31.25 38.06
C PRO A 65 14.38 -31.36 38.25
N ASP A 66 13.85 -32.60 38.17
CA ASP A 66 12.41 -32.93 38.20
C ASP A 66 11.71 -32.67 39.54
N ASN A 67 12.51 -32.47 40.58
CA ASN A 67 12.05 -32.19 41.92
C ASN A 67 13.05 -31.24 42.60
N ILE A 68 12.58 -30.12 43.12
CA ILE A 68 13.35 -29.20 43.97
C ILE A 68 12.53 -29.02 45.24
N ALA A 69 13.12 -29.26 46.41
CA ALA A 69 12.45 -29.01 47.69
C ALA A 69 11.13 -29.76 47.93
N GLY A 70 10.94 -30.95 47.35
CA GLY A 70 9.69 -31.70 47.45
C GLY A 70 8.52 -31.14 46.62
N LYS A 71 8.75 -30.10 45.81
CA LYS A 71 7.78 -29.61 44.80
C LYS A 71 8.10 -30.23 43.44
N ASN A 72 7.09 -30.88 42.85
CA ASN A 72 7.17 -31.43 41.50
C ASN A 72 7.29 -30.30 40.46
N THR A 73 8.50 -30.13 39.93
CA THR A 73 8.86 -29.10 38.96
C THR A 73 8.70 -29.57 37.52
N LYS A 74 8.42 -30.85 37.30
CA LYS A 74 8.21 -31.46 35.97
C LYS A 74 7.09 -30.80 35.17
N LYS A 75 5.93 -30.58 35.79
CA LYS A 75 4.78 -29.92 35.13
C LYS A 75 5.11 -28.48 34.70
N LEU A 76 5.90 -27.77 35.50
CA LEU A 76 6.30 -26.40 35.21
C LEU A 76 7.32 -26.34 34.07
N ARG A 77 8.27 -27.30 34.04
CA ARG A 77 9.24 -27.44 32.94
C ARG A 77 8.57 -27.81 31.62
N GLU A 78 7.62 -28.75 31.66
CA GLU A 78 6.82 -29.11 30.49
C GLU A 78 6.03 -27.90 29.98
N ALA A 79 5.41 -27.11 30.87
CA ALA A 79 4.72 -25.88 30.48
C ALA A 79 5.65 -24.85 29.83
N LEU A 80 6.84 -24.61 30.40
CA LEU A 80 7.82 -23.68 29.81
C LEU A 80 8.37 -24.17 28.46
N SER A 81 8.57 -25.48 28.30
CA SER A 81 8.98 -26.09 27.03
C SER A 81 7.93 -25.89 25.94
N ILE A 82 6.64 -26.04 26.30
CA ILE A 82 5.52 -25.75 25.40
C ILE A 82 5.51 -24.26 25.03
N ASP A 83 5.66 -23.35 26.00
CA ASP A 83 5.70 -21.91 25.75
C ASP A 83 6.86 -21.50 24.82
N ILE A 84 8.06 -22.05 25.01
CA ILE A 84 9.22 -21.83 24.12
C ILE A 84 8.93 -22.33 22.71
N SER A 85 8.41 -23.56 22.57
CA SER A 85 8.12 -24.14 21.26
C SER A 85 7.06 -23.34 20.49
N LYS A 86 6.06 -22.83 21.22
CA LYS A 86 5.01 -21.97 20.67
C LYS A 86 5.58 -20.64 20.18
N GLU A 87 6.40 -19.97 20.99
CA GLU A 87 6.97 -18.67 20.62
C GLU A 87 7.95 -18.80 19.44
N LYS A 88 8.76 -19.87 19.39
CA LYS A 88 9.59 -20.21 18.21
C LYS A 88 8.75 -20.41 16.95
N SER A 89 7.64 -21.14 17.06
CA SER A 89 6.72 -21.34 15.93
C SER A 89 6.07 -20.03 15.46
N GLU A 90 5.74 -19.11 16.37
CA GLU A 90 5.20 -17.80 16.02
C GLU A 90 6.27 -16.93 15.33
N ILE A 91 7.51 -16.97 15.81
CA ILE A 91 8.65 -16.28 15.22
C ILE A 91 8.97 -16.81 13.81
N ASP A 92 8.90 -18.13 13.62
CA ASP A 92 9.10 -18.75 12.31
C ASP A 92 7.96 -18.40 11.33
N GLY A 93 6.72 -18.27 11.83
CA GLY A 93 5.54 -17.86 11.05
C GLY A 93 5.45 -16.37 10.74
N MET A 94 6.21 -15.51 11.43
CA MET A 94 6.13 -14.05 11.30
C MET A 94 6.40 -13.56 9.87
N LYS A 95 7.32 -14.21 9.16
CA LYS A 95 7.65 -13.88 7.76
C LYS A 95 6.44 -14.05 6.86
N ASP A 96 5.72 -15.16 6.99
CA ASP A 96 4.56 -15.45 6.16
C ASP A 96 3.38 -14.55 6.52
N PHE A 97 3.20 -14.25 7.81
CA PHE A 97 2.22 -13.28 8.27
C PHE A 97 2.43 -11.90 7.63
N PHE A 98 3.65 -11.35 7.69
CA PHE A 98 3.95 -10.06 7.08
C PHE A 98 3.84 -10.09 5.56
N ASN A 99 4.26 -11.18 4.90
CA ASN A 99 4.09 -11.34 3.46
C ASN A 99 2.61 -11.34 3.04
N GLN A 100 1.74 -12.00 3.80
CA GLN A 100 0.30 -12.00 3.54
C GLN A 100 -0.32 -10.61 3.77
N LEU A 101 0.08 -9.94 4.86
CA LEU A 101 -0.40 -8.60 5.20
C LEU A 101 -0.02 -7.57 4.11
N ILE A 102 1.21 -7.65 3.63
CA ILE A 102 1.75 -6.83 2.53
C ILE A 102 1.01 -7.14 1.22
N SER A 103 0.88 -8.42 0.87
CA SER A 103 0.14 -8.85 -0.33
C SER A 103 -1.29 -8.31 -0.34
N LYS A 104 -2.01 -8.41 0.79
CA LYS A 104 -3.39 -7.93 0.90
C LYS A 104 -3.51 -6.41 0.73
N ARG A 105 -2.66 -5.64 1.40
CA ARG A 105 -2.71 -4.17 1.37
C ARG A 105 -2.28 -3.60 0.02
N ILE A 106 -1.27 -4.20 -0.60
CA ILE A 106 -0.74 -3.73 -1.89
C ILE A 106 -1.67 -4.10 -3.03
N LYS A 107 -2.20 -5.33 -3.05
CA LYS A 107 -3.03 -5.80 -4.16
C LYS A 107 -4.24 -4.90 -4.37
N ALA A 108 -4.90 -4.46 -3.30
CA ALA A 108 -6.03 -3.54 -3.40
C ALA A 108 -5.62 -2.17 -3.96
N SER A 109 -4.54 -1.57 -3.43
CA SER A 109 -4.04 -0.27 -3.89
C SER A 109 -3.54 -0.30 -5.34
N SER A 110 -2.87 -1.39 -5.72
CA SER A 110 -2.27 -1.59 -7.03
C SER A 110 -3.33 -1.78 -8.13
N ILE A 111 -4.38 -2.55 -7.86
CA ILE A 111 -5.47 -2.75 -8.82
C ILE A 111 -6.14 -1.42 -9.15
N CYS A 112 -6.42 -0.58 -8.14
CA CYS A 112 -7.04 0.70 -8.37
C CYS A 112 -6.15 1.65 -9.18
N PHE A 113 -4.86 1.71 -8.82
CA PHE A 113 -3.90 2.52 -9.56
C PHE A 113 -3.74 2.07 -11.02
N SER A 114 -3.70 0.76 -11.27
CA SER A 114 -3.64 0.21 -12.64
C SER A 114 -4.88 0.59 -13.46
N CYS A 115 -6.05 0.58 -12.83
CA CYS A 115 -7.31 0.96 -13.46
C CYS A 115 -7.35 2.46 -13.80
N ILE A 116 -6.91 3.33 -12.88
CA ILE A 116 -6.83 4.78 -13.13
C ILE A 116 -5.75 5.09 -14.17
N SER A 117 -4.62 4.38 -14.15
CA SER A 117 -3.57 4.48 -15.19
C SER A 117 -4.13 4.13 -16.57
N LEU A 118 -5.02 3.13 -16.69
CA LEU A 118 -5.67 2.81 -17.96
C LEU A 118 -6.57 3.95 -18.44
N TYR A 119 -7.35 4.53 -17.53
CA TYR A 119 -8.17 5.70 -17.82
C TYR A 119 -7.31 6.85 -18.36
N LEU A 120 -6.20 7.15 -17.68
CA LEU A 120 -5.29 8.23 -18.04
C LEU A 120 -4.55 7.97 -19.35
N PHE A 121 -4.18 6.72 -19.64
CA PHE A 121 -3.65 6.34 -20.94
C PHE A 121 -4.66 6.66 -22.05
N LEU A 122 -5.91 6.20 -21.92
CA LEU A 122 -6.96 6.47 -22.91
C LEU A 122 -7.28 7.96 -23.03
N PHE A 123 -7.29 8.68 -21.90
CA PHE A 123 -7.42 10.13 -21.86
C PHE A 123 -6.30 10.81 -22.65
N CYS A 124 -5.04 10.39 -22.51
CA CYS A 124 -3.91 10.92 -23.29
C CYS A 124 -4.08 10.64 -24.78
N ILE A 125 -4.51 9.44 -25.17
CA ILE A 125 -4.79 9.11 -26.57
C ILE A 125 -5.87 10.04 -27.14
N LEU A 126 -6.98 10.23 -26.42
CA LEU A 126 -8.03 11.17 -26.82
C LEU A 126 -7.54 12.62 -26.88
N SER A 127 -6.61 12.99 -26.02
CA SER A 127 -5.98 14.33 -26.01
C SER A 127 -5.15 14.57 -27.27
N LEU A 128 -4.39 13.56 -27.70
CA LEU A 128 -3.64 13.62 -28.96
C LEU A 128 -4.57 13.72 -30.17
N PHE A 129 -5.69 12.97 -30.17
CA PHE A 129 -6.72 13.13 -31.20
C PHE A 129 -7.32 14.55 -31.21
N TYR A 130 -7.69 15.08 -30.04
CA TYR A 130 -8.21 16.43 -29.92
C TYR A 130 -7.20 17.48 -30.40
N SER A 131 -5.90 17.31 -30.08
CA SER A 131 -4.85 18.20 -30.59
C SER A 131 -4.81 18.28 -32.12
N GLY A 132 -5.20 17.22 -32.84
CA GLY A 132 -5.23 17.19 -34.30
C GLY A 132 -6.46 17.86 -34.92
N VAL A 133 -7.51 18.10 -34.13
CA VAL A 133 -8.77 18.74 -34.57
C VAL A 133 -9.08 20.01 -33.79
N GLN A 134 -8.10 20.51 -33.03
CA GLN A 134 -8.24 21.72 -32.22
C GLN A 134 -8.49 22.92 -33.15
N ASN A 135 -9.36 23.84 -32.72
CA ASN A 135 -9.75 25.05 -33.46
C ASN A 135 -10.56 24.82 -34.75
N GLU A 136 -10.88 23.56 -35.13
CA GLU A 136 -11.76 23.28 -36.28
C GLU A 136 -13.20 23.76 -36.01
N HIS A 137 -13.70 23.48 -34.80
CA HIS A 137 -15.02 23.92 -34.36
C HIS A 137 -15.05 24.23 -32.86
N ILE A 138 -15.67 25.34 -32.49
CA ILE A 138 -15.97 25.76 -31.10
C ILE A 138 -16.63 24.64 -30.27
N PHE A 139 -17.46 23.81 -30.91
CA PHE A 139 -18.10 22.65 -30.29
C PHE A 139 -17.06 21.66 -29.75
N ILE A 140 -15.97 21.43 -30.47
CA ILE A 140 -14.92 20.48 -30.10
C ILE A 140 -14.16 21.01 -28.88
N ASP A 141 -13.86 22.30 -28.82
CA ASP A 141 -13.18 22.93 -27.68
C ASP A 141 -14.05 22.94 -26.42
N MET A 142 -15.35 23.20 -26.56
CA MET A 142 -16.29 23.12 -25.44
C MET A 142 -16.44 21.68 -24.92
N PHE A 143 -16.54 20.71 -25.83
CA PHE A 143 -16.56 19.30 -25.48
C PHE A 143 -15.32 18.90 -24.70
N TRP A 144 -14.15 19.30 -25.18
CA TRP A 144 -12.87 18.96 -24.57
C TRP A 144 -12.70 19.58 -23.17
N LEU A 145 -13.12 20.84 -23.01
CA LEU A 145 -13.12 21.53 -21.73
C LEU A 145 -13.96 20.79 -20.67
N LEU A 146 -15.19 20.39 -21.03
CA LEU A 146 -16.07 19.63 -20.15
C LEU A 146 -15.53 18.24 -19.86
N PHE A 147 -15.05 17.55 -20.89
CA PHE A 147 -14.45 16.23 -20.77
C PHE A 147 -13.25 16.24 -19.82
N THR A 148 -12.32 17.17 -20.01
CA THR A 148 -11.13 17.33 -19.16
C THR A 148 -11.52 17.64 -17.71
N THR A 149 -12.50 18.51 -17.49
CA THR A 149 -12.97 18.89 -16.15
C THR A 149 -13.59 17.68 -15.42
N LEU A 150 -14.46 16.93 -16.10
CA LEU A 150 -15.06 15.73 -15.53
C LEU A 150 -14.01 14.64 -15.27
N SER A 151 -13.08 14.42 -16.22
CA SER A 151 -11.96 13.50 -16.04
C SER A 151 -11.12 13.86 -14.82
N TYR A 152 -10.87 15.15 -14.58
CA TYR A 152 -10.13 15.61 -13.41
C TYR A 152 -10.86 15.25 -12.10
N ILE A 153 -12.15 15.54 -12.03
CA ILE A 153 -12.99 15.22 -10.86
C ILE A 153 -13.01 13.70 -10.62
N ILE A 154 -13.17 12.89 -11.67
CA ILE A 154 -13.20 11.43 -11.57
C ILE A 154 -11.86 10.88 -11.10
N VAL A 155 -10.74 11.30 -11.72
CA VAL A 155 -9.41 10.81 -11.38
C VAL A 155 -9.03 11.20 -9.95
N LEU A 156 -9.28 12.44 -9.53
CA LEU A 156 -9.05 12.85 -8.14
C LEU A 156 -9.97 12.13 -7.16
N GLY A 157 -11.25 12.00 -7.48
CA GLY A 157 -12.22 11.30 -6.64
C GLY A 157 -11.81 9.85 -6.41
N LEU A 158 -11.51 9.11 -7.48
CA LEU A 158 -11.00 7.74 -7.38
C LEU A 158 -9.69 7.72 -6.58
N SER A 159 -8.73 8.58 -6.94
CA SER A 159 -7.43 8.65 -6.27
C SER A 159 -7.51 9.06 -4.80
N LEU A 160 -8.59 9.65 -4.29
CA LEU A 160 -8.73 9.97 -2.87
C LEU A 160 -9.53 8.91 -2.11
N PHE A 161 -10.54 8.29 -2.74
CA PHE A 161 -11.48 7.37 -2.09
C PHE A 161 -11.21 5.87 -2.32
N ASP A 162 -10.03 5.50 -2.83
CA ASP A 162 -9.60 4.10 -3.12
C ASP A 162 -10.02 3.07 -2.05
N GLY A 163 -9.96 3.40 -0.76
CA GLY A 163 -10.27 2.47 0.33
C GLY A 163 -11.71 1.91 0.30
N TYR A 164 -12.68 2.73 -0.11
CA TYR A 164 -14.10 2.33 -0.18
C TYR A 164 -14.48 1.75 -1.55
N ILE A 165 -13.79 2.19 -2.61
CA ILE A 165 -14.19 1.91 -4.00
C ILE A 165 -13.40 0.73 -4.57
N HIS A 166 -12.32 0.25 -3.94
CA HIS A 166 -11.49 -0.85 -4.47
C HIS A 166 -12.27 -2.11 -4.90
N ARG A 167 -13.42 -2.40 -4.25
CA ARG A 167 -14.27 -3.55 -4.59
C ARG A 167 -15.07 -3.36 -5.89
N TRP A 168 -15.26 -2.11 -6.30
CA TRP A 168 -16.07 -1.69 -7.44
C TRP A 168 -15.21 -1.25 -8.62
N VAL A 169 -13.89 -1.11 -8.46
CA VAL A 169 -13.00 -0.71 -9.55
C VAL A 169 -12.59 -1.95 -10.35
N SER A 170 -13.01 -1.99 -11.61
CA SER A 170 -12.59 -2.98 -12.59
C SER A 170 -12.27 -2.30 -13.92
N LEU A 171 -11.47 -2.97 -14.76
CA LEU A 171 -11.12 -2.44 -16.09
C LEU A 171 -12.37 -2.13 -16.93
N LYS A 172 -13.41 -2.98 -16.87
CA LYS A 172 -14.68 -2.78 -17.57
C LYS A 172 -15.38 -1.50 -17.09
N ILE A 173 -15.40 -1.29 -15.78
CA ILE A 173 -16.05 -0.13 -15.17
C ILE A 173 -15.31 1.15 -15.57
N ILE A 174 -13.97 1.15 -15.59
CA ILE A 174 -13.19 2.30 -16.07
C ILE A 174 -13.49 2.64 -17.54
N LEU A 175 -13.57 1.64 -18.41
CA LEU A 175 -13.92 1.86 -19.81
C LEU A 175 -15.34 2.43 -19.94
N MET A 176 -16.29 1.90 -19.17
CA MET A 176 -17.65 2.46 -19.10
C MET A 176 -17.65 3.89 -18.57
N THR A 177 -16.87 4.19 -17.53
CA THR A 177 -16.74 5.55 -16.98
C THR A 177 -16.21 6.51 -18.03
N LEU A 178 -15.19 6.12 -18.81
CA LEU A 178 -14.68 6.94 -19.92
C LEU A 178 -15.80 7.21 -20.96
N PHE A 179 -16.50 6.17 -21.39
CA PHE A 179 -17.58 6.28 -22.36
C PHE A 179 -18.74 7.16 -21.88
N ILE A 180 -19.17 6.96 -20.63
CA ILE A 180 -20.21 7.78 -19.99
C ILE A 180 -19.75 9.23 -19.86
N THR A 181 -18.49 9.47 -19.49
CA THR A 181 -17.92 10.82 -19.42
C THR A 181 -17.96 11.51 -20.78
N SER A 182 -17.60 10.80 -21.85
CA SER A 182 -17.72 11.31 -23.22
C SER A 182 -19.17 11.62 -23.62
N ILE A 183 -20.12 10.73 -23.31
CA ILE A 183 -21.55 10.95 -23.62
C ILE A 183 -22.08 12.16 -22.87
N ILE A 184 -21.79 12.28 -21.57
CA ILE A 184 -22.25 13.40 -20.73
C ILE A 184 -21.65 14.71 -21.25
N SER A 185 -20.35 14.74 -21.52
CA SER A 185 -19.67 15.92 -22.08
C SER A 185 -20.27 16.33 -23.42
N GLY A 186 -20.53 15.37 -24.31
CA GLY A 186 -21.16 15.61 -25.61
C GLY A 186 -22.59 16.13 -25.47
N SER A 187 -23.39 15.54 -24.59
CA SER A 187 -24.79 15.93 -24.33
C SER A 187 -24.87 17.35 -23.77
N ILE A 188 -24.03 17.69 -22.80
CA ILE A 188 -23.99 19.04 -22.23
C ILE A 188 -23.55 20.05 -23.28
N THR A 189 -22.52 19.74 -24.08
CA THR A 189 -22.04 20.62 -25.15
C THR A 189 -23.11 20.84 -26.21
N TYR A 190 -23.84 19.79 -26.58
CA TYR A 190 -24.98 19.87 -27.49
C TYR A 190 -26.08 20.79 -26.94
N ILE A 191 -26.54 20.58 -25.70
CA ILE A 191 -27.58 21.41 -25.08
C ILE A 191 -27.11 22.87 -24.94
N ALA A 192 -25.87 23.09 -24.52
CA ALA A 192 -25.29 24.43 -24.40
C ALA A 192 -25.28 25.15 -25.76
N SER A 193 -24.99 24.42 -26.84
CA SER A 193 -24.97 24.95 -28.21
C SER A 193 -26.33 25.51 -28.65
N PHE A 194 -27.44 24.91 -28.20
CA PHE A 194 -28.80 25.38 -28.53
C PHE A 194 -29.34 26.46 -27.60
N THR A 195 -28.86 26.52 -26.36
CA THR A 195 -29.47 27.36 -25.31
C THR A 195 -28.72 28.67 -25.06
N THR A 196 -27.43 28.72 -25.36
CA THR A 196 -26.59 29.88 -25.05
C THR A 196 -26.20 30.65 -26.30
N ASN A 197 -26.10 31.98 -26.17
CA ASN A 197 -25.69 32.82 -27.29
C ASN A 197 -24.23 32.53 -27.68
N PRO A 198 -23.88 32.53 -28.98
CA PRO A 198 -22.53 32.20 -29.44
C PRO A 198 -21.45 33.15 -28.88
N ILE A 199 -21.81 34.42 -28.60
CA ILE A 199 -20.92 35.39 -27.97
C ILE A 199 -20.54 34.95 -26.54
N GLN A 200 -21.49 34.42 -25.77
CA GLN A 200 -21.24 33.94 -24.41
C GLN A 200 -20.40 32.65 -24.42
N GLN A 201 -20.64 31.76 -25.39
CA GLN A 201 -19.84 30.54 -25.56
C GLN A 201 -18.38 30.87 -25.88
N ASN A 202 -18.15 31.79 -26.81
CA ASN A 202 -16.80 32.24 -27.17
C ASN A 202 -16.08 32.89 -25.99
N PHE A 203 -16.77 33.72 -25.21
CA PHE A 203 -16.20 34.30 -24.00
C PHE A 203 -15.81 33.22 -22.98
N PHE A 204 -16.65 32.21 -22.77
CA PHE A 204 -16.35 31.11 -21.85
C PHE A 204 -15.14 30.30 -22.31
N ILE A 205 -15.12 29.85 -23.57
CA ILE A 205 -14.02 29.06 -24.13
C ILE A 205 -12.71 29.84 -24.06
N TYR A 206 -12.71 31.12 -24.45
CA TYR A 206 -11.51 31.95 -24.45
C TYR A 206 -10.83 32.02 -23.07
N ASN A 207 -11.63 32.14 -22.00
CA ASN A 207 -11.11 32.24 -20.64
C ASN A 207 -10.64 30.90 -20.05
N TYR A 208 -11.35 29.80 -20.35
CA TYR A 208 -11.11 28.53 -19.66
C TYR A 208 -10.34 27.49 -20.49
N LEU A 209 -10.24 27.64 -21.82
CA LEU A 209 -9.55 26.67 -22.66
C LEU A 209 -8.06 26.56 -22.31
N ALA A 210 -7.39 27.69 -22.07
CA ALA A 210 -5.97 27.69 -21.70
C ALA A 210 -5.72 26.87 -20.40
N ILE A 211 -6.60 27.03 -19.40
CA ILE A 211 -6.54 26.26 -18.16
C ILE A 211 -6.76 24.77 -18.45
N SER A 212 -7.75 24.43 -19.28
CA SER A 212 -8.02 23.03 -19.66
C SER A 212 -6.82 22.39 -20.34
N VAL A 213 -6.15 23.10 -21.25
CA VAL A 213 -4.97 22.59 -21.97
C VAL A 213 -3.84 22.27 -20.99
N VAL A 214 -3.56 23.17 -20.03
CA VAL A 214 -2.58 22.91 -18.95
C VAL A 214 -3.00 21.68 -18.13
N MET A 215 -4.27 21.61 -17.73
CA MET A 215 -4.78 20.52 -16.91
C MET A 215 -4.73 19.17 -17.63
N THR A 216 -5.00 19.14 -18.94
CA THR A 216 -4.84 17.95 -19.79
C THR A 216 -3.40 17.42 -19.74
N ALA A 217 -2.40 18.31 -19.82
CA ALA A 217 -1.00 17.91 -19.79
C ALA A 217 -0.53 17.43 -18.41
N ILE A 218 -1.05 18.03 -17.32
CA ILE A 218 -0.57 17.76 -15.95
C ILE A 218 -1.30 16.58 -15.29
N LEU A 219 -2.59 16.38 -15.58
CA LEU A 219 -3.44 15.38 -14.92
C LEU A 219 -2.83 13.97 -14.86
N PRO A 220 -2.24 13.41 -15.94
CA PRO A 220 -1.63 12.09 -15.90
C PRO A 220 -0.49 11.96 -14.87
N TYR A 221 0.23 13.04 -14.61
CA TYR A 221 1.36 13.06 -13.67
C TYR A 221 0.93 13.22 -12.22
N ILE A 222 -0.13 13.99 -11.96
CA ILE A 222 -0.68 14.16 -10.60
C ILE A 222 -1.04 12.80 -10.00
N HIS A 223 -1.58 11.90 -10.81
CA HIS A 223 -1.93 10.54 -10.37
C HIS A 223 -0.70 9.76 -9.84
N PHE A 224 0.44 9.81 -10.54
CA PHE A 224 1.69 9.19 -10.09
C PHE A 224 2.18 9.80 -8.77
N ILE A 225 2.06 11.11 -8.61
CA ILE A 225 2.46 11.80 -7.36
C ILE A 225 1.60 11.30 -6.19
N ILE A 226 0.26 11.29 -6.36
CA ILE A 226 -0.66 10.81 -5.32
C ILE A 226 -0.35 9.37 -4.93
N TYR A 227 -0.11 8.50 -5.91
CA TYR A 227 0.21 7.10 -5.66
C TYR A 227 1.55 6.90 -4.95
N THR A 228 2.57 7.69 -5.31
CA THR A 228 3.87 7.63 -4.64
C THR A 228 3.73 8.01 -3.17
N ILE A 229 2.99 9.09 -2.88
CA ILE A 229 2.70 9.53 -1.52
C ILE A 229 1.93 8.44 -0.75
N LYS A 230 0.90 7.84 -1.35
CA LYS A 230 0.14 6.74 -0.72
C LYS A 230 0.99 5.52 -0.42
N THR A 231 1.79 5.09 -1.39
CA THR A 231 2.71 3.96 -1.22
C THR A 231 3.70 4.24 -0.09
N TYR A 232 4.20 5.47 0.02
CA TYR A 232 5.05 5.88 1.13
C TYR A 232 4.34 5.76 2.50
N TYR A 233 3.08 6.20 2.60
CA TYR A 233 2.30 6.03 3.83
C TYR A 233 2.01 4.56 4.16
N ILE A 234 1.69 3.73 3.16
CA ILE A 234 1.51 2.28 3.34
C ILE A 234 2.80 1.65 3.87
N VAL A 235 3.96 1.98 3.29
CA VAL A 235 5.26 1.50 3.75
C VAL A 235 5.54 1.94 5.19
N LYS A 236 5.27 3.20 5.53
CA LYS A 236 5.45 3.73 6.88
C LYS A 236 4.58 2.99 7.90
N ASP A 237 3.31 2.76 7.57
CA ASP A 237 2.37 2.05 8.42
C ASP A 237 2.74 0.56 8.58
N LEU A 238 3.21 -0.08 7.50
CA LEU A 238 3.74 -1.45 7.54
C LEU A 238 4.96 -1.55 8.47
N LYS A 239 5.92 -0.63 8.34
CA LYS A 239 7.09 -0.59 9.24
C LYS A 239 6.67 -0.36 10.69
N GLY A 240 5.70 0.51 10.95
CA GLY A 240 5.14 0.73 12.28
C GLY A 240 4.50 -0.53 12.86
N THR A 241 3.67 -1.22 12.07
CA THR A 241 3.02 -2.47 12.46
C THR A 241 4.04 -3.57 12.74
N MET A 242 5.07 -3.69 11.90
CA MET A 242 6.16 -4.65 12.08
C MET A 242 6.96 -4.37 13.35
N ASN A 243 7.34 -3.11 13.60
CA ASN A 243 8.06 -2.73 14.82
C ASN A 243 7.24 -3.07 16.07
N SER A 244 5.95 -2.73 16.09
CA SER A 244 5.08 -3.05 17.21
C SER A 244 4.98 -4.55 17.47
N HIS A 245 4.87 -5.37 16.41
CA HIS A 245 4.82 -6.82 16.57
C HIS A 245 6.15 -7.40 17.08
N VAL A 246 7.27 -6.90 16.58
CA VAL A 246 8.61 -7.31 17.03
C VAL A 246 8.82 -6.95 18.50
N ASP A 247 8.43 -5.74 18.91
CA ASP A 247 8.54 -5.30 20.31
C ASP A 247 7.67 -6.16 21.25
N GLU A 248 6.48 -6.56 20.80
CA GLU A 248 5.59 -7.46 21.54
C GLU A 248 6.17 -8.88 21.67
N THR A 249 6.69 -9.44 20.58
CA THR A 249 7.39 -10.74 20.62
C THR A 249 8.61 -10.68 21.53
N LYS A 250 9.41 -9.61 21.46
CA LYS A 250 10.58 -9.42 22.33
C LYS A 250 10.19 -9.39 23.82
N LYS A 251 9.10 -8.70 24.17
CA LYS A 251 8.57 -8.69 25.55
C LYS A 251 8.20 -10.11 26.00
N ARG A 252 7.55 -10.90 25.15
CA ARG A 252 7.20 -12.29 25.46
C ARG A 252 8.44 -13.16 25.67
N CYS A 253 9.47 -13.00 24.85
CA CYS A 253 10.75 -13.71 25.04
C CYS A 253 11.42 -13.33 26.38
N LEU A 254 11.43 -12.04 26.74
CA LEU A 254 11.96 -11.58 28.04
C LEU A 254 11.13 -12.07 29.23
N GLU A 255 9.81 -12.19 29.10
CA GLU A 255 8.97 -12.77 30.13
C GLU A 255 9.28 -14.26 30.35
N ILE A 256 9.54 -15.00 29.27
CA ILE A 256 9.96 -16.41 29.36
C ILE A 256 11.34 -16.52 30.03
N GLU A 257 12.31 -15.70 29.63
CA GLU A 257 13.63 -15.65 30.27
C GLU A 257 13.52 -15.33 31.77
N ASN A 258 12.73 -14.32 32.15
CA ASN A 258 12.52 -13.99 33.56
C ASN A 258 11.90 -15.15 34.34
N LYS A 259 10.98 -15.92 33.74
CA LYS A 259 10.46 -17.15 34.36
C LYS A 259 11.55 -18.21 34.54
N ILE A 260 12.44 -18.39 33.56
CA ILE A 260 13.59 -19.31 33.65
C ILE A 260 14.56 -18.86 34.75
N ASN A 261 14.91 -17.56 34.78
CA ASN A 261 15.87 -17.00 35.74
C ASN A 261 15.35 -17.03 37.17
N ASN A 262 14.08 -16.68 37.40
CA ASN A 262 13.45 -16.82 38.72
C ASN A 262 13.48 -18.27 39.19
N PHE A 263 13.25 -19.21 38.27
CA PHE A 263 13.30 -20.63 38.59
C PHE A 263 14.71 -21.09 38.97
N ASN A 264 15.74 -20.64 38.23
CA ASN A 264 17.14 -20.91 38.54
C ASN A 264 17.59 -20.27 39.85
N SER A 265 17.14 -19.05 40.17
CA SER A 265 17.44 -18.42 41.47
C SER A 265 16.83 -19.22 42.62
N PHE A 266 15.57 -19.70 42.48
CA PHE A 266 14.95 -20.59 43.47
C PHE A 266 15.75 -21.87 43.69
N LYS A 267 16.28 -22.48 42.62
CA LYS A 267 17.18 -23.64 42.70
C LYS A 267 18.44 -23.30 43.50
N SER A 268 19.13 -22.22 43.15
CA SER A 268 20.40 -21.82 43.80
C SER A 268 20.24 -21.48 45.28
N THR A 269 19.15 -20.81 45.66
CA THR A 269 18.85 -20.48 47.06
C THR A 269 18.55 -21.75 47.87
N TYR A 270 17.87 -22.73 47.26
CA TYR A 270 17.59 -24.01 47.90
C TYR A 270 18.85 -24.86 48.10
N GLU A 271 19.69 -24.96 47.06
CA GLU A 271 20.99 -25.65 47.16
C GLU A 271 21.89 -25.00 48.23
N GLN A 272 21.89 -23.68 48.38
CA GLN A 272 22.62 -22.99 49.46
C GLN A 272 22.05 -23.26 50.86
N LEU A 273 20.71 -23.36 50.99
CA LEU A 273 20.04 -23.68 52.24
C LEU A 273 20.32 -25.13 52.67
N GLU A 274 20.33 -26.07 51.73
CA GLU A 274 20.62 -27.49 51.98
C GLU A 274 22.09 -27.70 52.42
N ILE A 275 23.04 -26.92 51.86
CA ILE A 275 24.44 -26.93 52.28
C ILE A 275 24.63 -26.30 53.68
N SER A 276 23.76 -25.36 54.08
CA SER A 276 23.81 -24.69 55.39
C SER A 276 23.17 -25.47 56.54
N LEU A 277 22.47 -26.57 56.26
CA LEU A 277 21.86 -27.48 57.22
C LEU A 277 22.44 -28.90 57.06
N PRO A 278 23.72 -29.15 57.41
CA PRO A 278 24.18 -30.51 57.58
C PRO A 278 23.63 -31.03 58.93
N ASP A 279 22.67 -31.95 58.83
CA ASP A 279 22.19 -32.86 59.88
C ASP A 279 22.05 -32.29 61.32
N ALA A 280 20.82 -31.91 61.68
CA ALA A 280 20.35 -31.88 63.07
C ALA A 280 19.37 -33.03 63.30
#